data_AF-A0A023AY54-F1
#
_entry.id   AF-A0A023AY54-F1
#
_cell.length_a   1.000
_cell.length_b   1.000
_cell.length_c   1.000
_cell.angle_alpha   90.00
_cell.angle_beta   90.00
_cell.angle_gamma   90.00
#
_symmetry.space_group_name_H-M   'P 1'
#
loop_
_entity.id
_entity.type
_entity.pdbx_description
1 polymer ?
#
loop_
_entity_poly.entity_id
_entity_poly.type
_entity_poly.pdbx_seq_one_letter_code
_entity_poly.pdbx_strand_id
1 'polypeptide(L)'
;MDSKDRNRVYVGNLPDDVNSEDLTSELSKFGKVRDVDVKYGRTRNGSSYAFAEFADYESAEKAVAQSDETRILGVRVKIEFTGQKRLKQLNEMNKYNAPPQRYFPLPLTSSPNPSLQFLHP
;
A
#
# COMPACT_ATOMS: atom_id res chain seq x y z
N MET A 1 12.61 -6.03 -9.96
CA MET A 1 11.43 -5.81 -9.09
C MET A 1 10.22 -5.53 -9.97
N ASP A 2 9.44 -6.55 -10.26
CA ASP A 2 8.21 -6.46 -11.05
C ASP A 2 7.13 -5.73 -10.25
N SER A 3 7.02 -4.40 -10.45
CA SER A 3 6.08 -3.51 -9.74
C SER A 3 4.61 -3.66 -10.18
N LYS A 4 4.21 -4.81 -10.73
CA LYS A 4 2.89 -5.02 -11.35
C LYS A 4 1.73 -4.95 -10.33
N ASP A 5 2.00 -5.25 -9.06
CA ASP A 5 0.96 -5.32 -8.03
C ASP A 5 0.52 -3.97 -7.42
N ARG A 6 1.20 -2.85 -7.71
CA ARG A 6 0.85 -1.54 -7.11
C ARG A 6 -0.29 -0.83 -7.87
N ASN A 7 -0.52 -1.24 -9.10
CA ASN A 7 -1.43 -0.58 -10.03
C ASN A 7 -2.74 -1.35 -10.19
N ARG A 8 -2.92 -2.41 -9.39
CA ARG A 8 -4.09 -3.27 -9.43
C ARG A 8 -5.17 -2.76 -8.47
N VAL A 9 -6.39 -2.61 -8.98
CA VAL A 9 -7.58 -2.23 -8.25
C VAL A 9 -8.60 -3.38 -8.23
N TYR A 10 -9.34 -3.45 -7.13
CA TYR A 10 -10.49 -4.31 -6.92
C TYR A 10 -11.74 -3.48 -7.18
N VAL A 11 -12.66 -4.02 -7.97
CA VAL A 11 -13.95 -3.42 -8.28
C VAL A 11 -15.04 -4.37 -7.79
N GLY A 12 -15.69 -4.00 -6.70
CA GLY A 12 -16.79 -4.76 -6.09
C GLY A 12 -18.15 -4.13 -6.36
N ASN A 13 -19.20 -4.87 -5.98
CA ASN A 13 -20.60 -4.46 -6.13
C ASN A 13 -21.02 -4.28 -7.60
N LEU A 14 -20.55 -5.19 -8.45
CA LEU A 14 -20.90 -5.17 -9.86
C LEU A 14 -22.20 -5.97 -10.11
N PRO A 15 -23.04 -5.53 -11.07
CA PRO A 15 -24.16 -6.32 -11.52
C PRO A 15 -23.69 -7.58 -12.26
N ASP A 16 -24.55 -8.60 -12.33
CA ASP A 16 -24.26 -9.84 -13.06
C ASP A 16 -24.09 -9.63 -14.57
N ASP A 17 -24.68 -8.54 -15.08
CA ASP A 17 -24.66 -8.15 -16.50
C ASP A 17 -23.35 -7.45 -16.92
N VAL A 18 -22.45 -7.12 -15.97
CA VAL A 18 -21.20 -6.42 -16.32
C VAL A 18 -20.22 -7.33 -17.04
N ASN A 19 -19.55 -6.84 -18.08
CA ASN A 19 -18.45 -7.54 -18.73
C ASN A 19 -17.10 -6.85 -18.51
N SER A 20 -16.02 -7.57 -18.86
CA SER A 20 -14.65 -7.02 -18.86
C SER A 20 -14.53 -5.81 -19.79
N GLU A 21 -15.28 -5.78 -20.89
CA GLU A 21 -15.28 -4.68 -21.86
C GLU A 21 -15.91 -3.41 -21.29
N ASP A 22 -17.06 -3.54 -20.59
CA ASP A 22 -17.70 -2.42 -19.89
C ASP A 22 -16.79 -1.85 -18.80
N LEU A 23 -16.18 -2.73 -18.00
CA LEU A 23 -15.21 -2.33 -16.98
C LEU A 23 -14.01 -1.63 -17.59
N THR A 24 -13.47 -2.16 -18.69
CA THR A 24 -12.34 -1.53 -19.38
C THR A 24 -12.72 -0.15 -19.90
N SER A 25 -13.91 -0.01 -20.50
CA SER A 25 -14.40 1.26 -21.04
C SER A 25 -14.60 2.31 -19.94
N GLU A 26 -15.24 1.94 -18.84
CA GLU A 26 -15.45 2.81 -17.68
C GLU A 26 -14.13 3.18 -16.99
N LEU A 27 -13.26 2.19 -16.75
CA LEU A 27 -11.97 2.40 -16.11
C LEU A 27 -11.00 3.19 -17.00
N SER A 28 -11.13 3.04 -18.33
CA SER A 28 -10.33 3.78 -19.31
C SER A 28 -10.57 5.29 -19.27
N LYS A 29 -11.69 5.75 -18.69
CA LYS A 29 -11.94 7.19 -18.46
C LYS A 29 -11.00 7.78 -17.41
N PHE A 30 -10.55 6.97 -16.46
CA PHE A 30 -9.63 7.40 -15.40
C PHE A 30 -8.17 7.20 -15.79
N GLY A 31 -7.88 6.17 -16.61
CA GLY A 31 -6.59 5.99 -17.27
C GLY A 31 -6.42 4.63 -17.92
N LYS A 32 -5.22 4.37 -18.47
CA LYS A 32 -4.99 3.20 -19.32
C LYS A 32 -5.03 1.90 -18.52
N VAL A 33 -5.94 1.00 -18.86
CA VAL A 33 -6.07 -0.34 -18.27
C VAL A 33 -5.17 -1.32 -19.05
N ARG A 34 -4.40 -2.14 -18.34
CA ARG A 34 -3.58 -3.22 -18.92
C ARG A 34 -4.34 -4.52 -19.01
N ASP A 35 -5.05 -4.87 -17.94
CA ASP A 35 -5.70 -6.16 -17.81
C ASP A 35 -6.95 -6.04 -16.92
N VAL A 36 -7.99 -6.79 -17.23
CA VAL A 36 -9.22 -6.87 -16.43
C VAL A 36 -9.65 -8.32 -16.30
N ASP A 37 -9.72 -8.80 -15.05
CA ASP A 37 -10.14 -10.14 -14.69
C ASP A 37 -11.46 -10.05 -13.93
N VAL A 38 -12.55 -10.47 -14.57
CA VAL A 38 -13.90 -10.46 -13.99
C VAL A 38 -14.17 -11.80 -13.32
N LYS A 39 -14.59 -11.75 -12.06
CA LYS A 39 -14.96 -12.91 -11.27
C LYS A 39 -16.45 -12.85 -10.96
N TYR A 40 -17.19 -13.55 -11.81
CA TYR A 40 -18.58 -13.92 -11.58
C TYR A 40 -18.61 -14.97 -10.47
N GLY A 41 -18.92 -14.54 -9.26
CA GLY A 41 -18.79 -15.39 -8.09
C GLY A 41 -19.92 -15.11 -7.13
N ARG A 42 -20.79 -16.12 -6.95
CA ARG A 42 -21.93 -16.23 -6.03
C ARG A 42 -21.61 -15.78 -4.60
N THR A 43 -21.35 -14.50 -4.40
CA THR A 43 -21.28 -13.92 -3.07
C THR A 43 -22.64 -14.10 -2.40
N ARG A 44 -22.68 -13.94 -1.09
CA ARG A 44 -23.91 -14.15 -0.31
C ARG A 44 -25.09 -13.26 -0.76
N ASN A 45 -24.79 -12.19 -1.51
CA ASN A 45 -25.76 -11.28 -2.15
C ASN A 45 -25.89 -11.43 -3.68
N GLY A 46 -25.16 -12.34 -4.32
CA GLY A 46 -25.19 -12.51 -5.80
C GLY A 46 -24.48 -11.40 -6.60
N SER A 47 -23.73 -10.51 -5.96
CA SER A 47 -22.95 -9.46 -6.64
C SER A 47 -21.64 -9.99 -7.22
N SER A 48 -21.33 -9.58 -8.45
CA SER A 48 -20.07 -9.86 -9.14
C SER A 48 -18.96 -8.92 -8.66
N TYR A 49 -17.72 -9.31 -8.90
CA TYR A 49 -16.54 -8.50 -8.62
C TYR A 49 -15.49 -8.67 -9.73
N ALA A 50 -14.62 -7.69 -9.89
CA ALA A 50 -13.57 -7.69 -10.89
C ALA A 50 -12.27 -7.12 -10.34
N PHE A 51 -11.18 -7.47 -10.99
CA PHE A 51 -9.87 -6.92 -10.73
C PHE A 51 -9.33 -6.28 -12.00
N ALA A 52 -8.91 -5.02 -11.91
CA ALA A 52 -8.32 -4.32 -13.04
C ALA A 52 -6.90 -3.89 -12.70
N GLU A 53 -5.97 -4.10 -13.64
CA GLU A 53 -4.60 -3.61 -13.57
C GLU A 53 -4.47 -2.36 -14.43
N PHE A 54 -4.05 -1.24 -13.83
CA PHE A 54 -3.75 -0.03 -14.56
C PHE A 54 -2.30 0.01 -15.05
N ALA A 55 -2.05 0.76 -16.12
CA ALA A 55 -0.71 1.05 -16.60
C ALA A 55 0.06 1.94 -15.62
N ASP A 56 -0.65 2.83 -14.91
CA ASP A 56 -0.08 3.84 -14.04
C ASP A 56 -0.76 3.88 -12.68
N TYR A 57 -0.01 4.25 -11.64
CA TYR A 57 -0.52 4.29 -10.27
C TYR A 57 -1.47 5.48 -10.10
N GLU A 58 -1.18 6.61 -10.76
CA GLU A 58 -2.02 7.80 -10.70
C GLU A 58 -3.42 7.53 -11.27
N SER A 59 -3.51 6.74 -12.35
CA SER A 59 -4.80 6.30 -12.92
C SER A 59 -5.61 5.46 -11.93
N ALA A 60 -4.94 4.54 -11.24
CA ALA A 60 -5.56 3.72 -10.20
C ALA A 60 -6.02 4.56 -9.01
N GLU A 61 -5.24 5.56 -8.58
CA GLU A 61 -5.60 6.47 -7.50
C GLU A 61 -6.82 7.32 -7.84
N LYS A 62 -6.89 7.85 -9.06
CA LYS A 62 -8.05 8.61 -9.53
C LYS A 62 -9.31 7.76 -9.57
N ALA A 63 -9.20 6.49 -9.97
CA ALA A 63 -10.32 5.56 -9.98
C ALA A 63 -10.81 5.24 -8.55
N VAL A 64 -9.90 5.05 -7.60
CA VAL A 64 -10.26 4.82 -6.18
C VAL A 64 -10.87 6.08 -5.55
N ALA A 65 -10.33 7.26 -5.87
CA ALA A 65 -10.85 8.55 -5.38
C ALA A 65 -12.27 8.83 -5.88
N GLN A 66 -12.59 8.47 -7.13
CA GLN A 66 -13.93 8.61 -7.72
C GLN A 66 -14.80 7.36 -7.55
N SER A 67 -14.39 6.40 -6.72
CA SER A 67 -15.13 5.15 -6.53
C SER A 67 -16.57 5.37 -6.07
N ASP A 68 -16.80 6.32 -5.16
CA ASP A 68 -18.13 6.61 -4.61
C ASP A 68 -19.11 7.21 -5.64
N GLU A 69 -18.56 7.89 -6.65
CA GLU A 69 -19.32 8.52 -7.74
C GLU A 69 -19.46 7.62 -8.98
N THR A 70 -18.63 6.58 -9.09
CA THR A 70 -18.60 5.69 -10.26
C THR A 70 -19.81 4.75 -10.24
N ARG A 71 -20.55 4.69 -11.35
CA ARG A 71 -21.70 3.81 -11.52
C ARG A 71 -21.61 3.06 -12.84
N ILE A 72 -21.54 1.74 -12.76
CA ILE A 72 -21.47 0.87 -13.92
C ILE A 72 -22.85 0.24 -14.10
N LEU A 73 -23.45 0.43 -15.29
CA LEU A 73 -24.81 -0.03 -15.62
C LEU A 73 -25.87 0.43 -14.59
N GLY A 74 -25.69 1.63 -14.02
CA GLY A 74 -26.60 2.21 -13.02
C GLY A 74 -26.38 1.72 -11.58
N VAL A 75 -25.47 0.79 -11.35
CA VAL A 75 -25.12 0.29 -10.01
C VAL A 75 -23.87 0.99 -9.50
N ARG A 76 -23.89 1.43 -8.22
CA ARG A 76 -22.70 2.01 -7.58
C ARG A 76 -21.64 0.93 -7.41
N VAL A 77 -20.45 1.19 -7.91
CA VAL A 77 -19.33 0.24 -7.79
C VAL A 77 -18.40 0.68 -6.69
N LYS A 78 -17.71 -0.27 -6.07
CA LYS A 78 -16.69 0.04 -5.06
C LYS A 78 -15.31 -0.27 -5.63
N ILE A 79 -14.48 0.76 -5.83
CA ILE A 79 -13.10 0.62 -6.31
C ILE A 79 -12.14 0.77 -5.13
N GLU A 80 -11.28 -0.21 -4.90
CA GLU A 80 -10.30 -0.22 -3.80
C GLU A 80 -8.96 -0.76 -4.29
N PHE A 81 -7.84 -0.28 -3.78
CA PHE A 81 -6.54 -0.85 -4.12
C PHE A 81 -6.41 -2.28 -3.60
N THR A 82 -6.23 -3.26 -4.50
CA THR A 82 -5.86 -4.64 -4.15
C THR A 82 -4.33 -4.70 -3.96
N GLY A 83 -3.82 -3.80 -3.14
CA GLY A 83 -2.50 -3.98 -2.58
C GLY A 83 -2.59 -5.12 -1.59
N GLN A 84 -1.98 -6.27 -1.88
CA GLN A 84 -1.59 -7.19 -0.82
C GLN A 84 -0.95 -6.33 0.28
N LYS A 85 -1.49 -6.38 1.50
CA LYS A 85 -0.96 -5.76 2.71
C LYS A 85 0.48 -6.21 3.06
N ARG A 86 1.30 -6.66 2.11
CA ARG A 86 2.64 -7.20 2.36
C ARG A 86 3.75 -6.16 2.42
N LEU A 87 3.59 -4.96 1.86
CA LEU A 87 4.71 -3.99 1.85
C LEU A 87 4.74 -2.98 3.01
N LYS A 88 3.65 -2.80 3.78
CA LYS A 88 3.74 -2.03 5.05
C LYS A 88 4.50 -2.83 6.12
N GLN A 89 4.27 -4.15 6.20
CA GLN A 89 4.92 -5.01 7.19
C GLN A 89 6.42 -5.21 6.95
N LEU A 90 6.90 -5.21 5.70
CA LEU A 90 8.32 -5.39 5.38
C LEU A 90 9.19 -4.18 5.73
N ASN A 91 8.65 -2.96 5.65
CA ASN A 91 9.38 -1.74 6.03
C ASN A 91 9.35 -1.50 7.55
N GLU A 92 8.32 -2.02 8.24
CA GLU A 92 8.24 -2.01 9.70
C GLU A 92 9.14 -3.07 10.35
N MET A 93 9.39 -4.21 9.69
CA MET A 93 10.32 -5.25 10.17
C MET A 93 11.80 -4.90 10.02
N ASN A 94 12.18 -3.98 9.13
CA ASN A 94 13.60 -3.60 8.94
C ASN A 94 14.09 -2.51 9.91
N LYS A 95 13.19 -1.89 10.69
CA LYS A 95 13.55 -0.88 11.70
C LYS A 95 14.19 -1.51 12.96
N TYR A 96 14.14 -2.83 13.12
CA TYR A 96 14.58 -3.56 14.31
C TYR A 96 15.90 -4.35 14.14
N ASN A 97 16.61 -4.20 13.01
CA ASN A 97 17.90 -4.87 12.78
C ASN A 97 19.13 -3.97 13.03
N ALA A 98 18.98 -2.92 13.84
CA ALA A 98 20.14 -2.24 14.42
C ALA A 98 20.55 -2.99 15.70
N PRO A 99 21.79 -3.49 15.83
CA PRO A 99 22.22 -4.09 17.10
C PRO A 99 22.10 -3.03 18.19
N PRO A 100 21.54 -3.36 19.38
CA PRO A 100 21.49 -2.41 20.47
C PRO A 100 22.94 -2.04 20.84
N GLN A 101 23.29 -0.77 20.69
CA GLN A 101 24.49 -0.18 21.29
C GLN A 101 24.32 -0.30 22.81
N ARG A 102 24.65 -1.47 23.36
CA ARG A 102 24.91 -1.64 24.79
C ARG A 102 26.15 -0.80 25.07
N TYR A 103 25.92 0.47 25.41
CA TYR A 103 26.90 1.29 26.11
C TYR A 103 27.26 0.55 27.40
N PHE A 104 28.36 -0.21 27.32
CA PHE A 104 29.08 -0.64 28.51
C PHE A 104 29.70 0.63 29.08
N PRO A 105 29.37 1.03 30.33
CA PRO A 105 30.11 2.12 30.95
C PRO A 105 31.58 1.73 31.00
N LEU A 106 32.43 2.56 30.39
CA LEU A 106 33.87 2.36 30.37
C LEU A 106 34.39 2.27 31.81
N PRO A 107 35.28 1.32 32.14
CA PRO A 107 35.88 1.26 33.46
C PRO A 107 36.71 2.53 33.71
N LEU A 108 36.45 3.23 34.80
CA LEU A 108 37.26 4.35 35.30
C LEU A 108 38.63 3.83 35.74
N THR A 109 39.55 3.65 34.78
CA THR A 109 40.94 3.33 35.07
C THR A 109 41.81 4.59 35.03
N SER A 110 42.12 5.09 36.23
CA SER A 110 43.42 5.59 36.71
C SER A 110 44.34 6.39 35.77
N SER A 111 44.49 7.69 36.13
CA SER A 111 45.73 8.52 36.19
C SER A 111 46.41 8.99 34.89
N PRO A 112 47.30 10.03 34.90
CA PRO A 112 47.63 11.09 35.90
C PRO A 112 47.77 12.54 35.31
N ASN A 113 48.07 13.51 36.22
CA ASN A 113 48.89 14.74 36.05
C ASN A 113 48.22 16.11 35.70
N PRO A 114 48.84 17.27 36.04
CA PRO A 114 49.19 17.81 37.36
C PRO A 114 48.77 19.31 37.55
N SER A 115 49.01 19.83 38.77
CA SER A 115 49.22 21.26 39.09
C SER A 115 48.01 22.16 39.30
N LEU A 116 47.66 22.39 40.57
CA LEU A 116 47.94 23.65 41.28
C LEU A 116 47.31 23.60 42.67
N GLN A 117 48.17 23.64 43.68
CA GLN A 117 47.86 23.53 45.09
C GLN A 117 48.08 24.90 45.71
N PHE A 118 47.00 25.53 46.18
CA PHE A 118 47.00 26.67 47.09
C PHE A 118 45.61 26.69 47.75
N LEU A 119 45.39 26.95 49.03
CA LEU A 119 46.17 26.99 50.27
C LEU A 119 45.07 27.20 51.32
N HIS A 120 45.00 26.36 52.36
CA HIS A 120 44.07 26.54 53.47
C HIS A 120 44.72 27.46 54.52
N PRO A 121 43.96 28.32 55.20
CA PRO A 121 44.16 28.58 56.62
C PRO A 121 43.28 27.67 57.48
#